data_AF-A0A2V2PK40-F1
#
_entry.id   AF-A0A2V2PK40-F1
#
_cell.length_a   1.000
_cell.length_b   1.000
_cell.length_c   1.000
_cell.angle_alpha   90.00
_cell.angle_beta   90.00
_cell.angle_gamma   90.00
#
_symmetry.space_group_name_H-M   'P 1'
#
loop_
_entity.id
_entity.type
_entity.pdbx_description
1 polymer ?
#
loop_
_entity_poly.entity_id
_entity_poly.type
_entity_poly.pdbx_seq_one_letter_code
_entity_poly.pdbx_strand_id
1 'polypeptide(L)'
;MTPPGWHPDPGHSGKGPDQERWWDGVQWTGHVRPSPAAARRRGLRIGVGVTVGAVVLAAIGGGVYLLGERDGDRQGVAAATPSA
;
A
#
# COMPACT_ATOMS: atom_id res chain seq x y z
N MET A 1 -14.95 10.27 38.65
CA MET A 1 -14.76 11.35 37.65
C MET A 1 -13.65 10.90 36.72
N THR A 2 -13.83 11.07 35.41
CA THR A 2 -12.80 10.72 34.42
C THR A 2 -11.73 11.81 34.41
N PRO A 3 -10.44 11.47 34.57
CA PRO A 3 -9.38 12.48 34.55
C PRO A 3 -9.27 13.13 33.17
N PRO A 4 -8.92 14.42 33.10
CA PRO A 4 -8.67 15.11 31.83
C PRO A 4 -7.59 14.37 31.04
N GLY A 5 -7.87 14.12 29.76
CA GLY A 5 -7.04 13.24 28.96
C GLY A 5 -7.65 12.85 27.63
N TRP A 6 -6.88 12.09 26.86
CA TRP A 6 -7.34 11.48 25.62
C TRP A 6 -8.10 10.20 25.92
N HIS A 7 -9.34 10.12 25.44
CA HIS A 7 -10.21 8.97 25.62
C HIS A 7 -10.84 8.56 24.28
N PRO A 8 -11.27 7.30 24.12
CA PRO A 8 -11.98 6.86 22.91
C PRO A 8 -13.21 7.74 22.67
N ASP A 9 -13.41 8.21 21.43
CA ASP A 9 -14.57 9.05 21.12
C ASP A 9 -15.87 8.23 21.31
N PRO A 10 -16.77 8.59 22.24
CA PRO A 10 -18.00 7.84 22.50
C PRO A 10 -18.99 7.89 21.33
N GLY A 11 -18.85 8.85 20.42
CA GLY A 11 -19.62 8.91 19.17
C GLY A 11 -19.07 8.01 18.07
N HIS A 12 -17.88 7.43 18.24
CA HIS A 12 -17.24 6.58 17.23
C HIS A 12 -17.82 5.17 17.27
N SER A 13 -18.90 4.96 16.51
CA SER A 13 -19.55 3.66 16.29
C SER A 13 -19.44 3.17 14.84
N GLY A 14 -18.67 3.88 14.00
CA GLY A 14 -18.56 3.63 12.56
C GLY A 14 -17.42 2.72 12.14
N LYS A 15 -17.47 2.21 10.89
CA LYS A 15 -16.35 1.53 10.20
C LYS A 15 -15.25 2.53 9.79
N GLY A 16 -14.71 3.27 10.75
CA GLY A 16 -13.65 4.26 10.56
C GLY A 16 -12.42 3.96 11.43
N PRO A 17 -11.28 4.62 11.17
CA PRO A 17 -10.10 4.48 12.03
C PRO A 17 -10.41 4.94 13.46
N ASP A 18 -9.98 4.15 14.45
CA ASP A 18 -10.16 4.46 15.87
C ASP A 18 -9.65 5.88 16.17
N GLN A 19 -10.52 6.72 16.74
CA GLN A 19 -10.25 8.12 17.03
C GLN A 19 -10.39 8.39 18.53
N GLU A 20 -9.47 9.19 19.06
CA GLU A 20 -9.47 9.61 20.45
C GLU A 20 -9.89 11.08 20.51
N ARG A 21 -10.77 11.41 21.46
CA ARG A 21 -11.22 12.78 21.73
C ARG A 21 -10.69 13.23 23.08
N TRP A 22 -10.41 14.52 23.23
CA TRP A 22 -9.91 15.07 24.49
C TRP A 22 -11.05 15.39 25.46
N TRP A 23 -10.95 14.87 26.67
CA TRP A 23 -11.82 15.14 27.82
C TRP A 23 -11.15 16.19 28.72
N ASP A 24 -11.85 17.27 29.07
CA ASP A 24 -11.30 18.35 29.92
C ASP A 24 -11.57 18.16 31.42
N GLY A 25 -12.24 17.08 31.80
CA GLY A 25 -12.66 16.81 33.18
C GLY A 25 -14.16 17.03 33.42
N VAL A 26 -14.81 17.83 32.56
CA VAL A 26 -16.23 18.21 32.66
C VAL A 26 -17.01 17.82 31.40
N GLN A 27 -16.39 17.96 30.23
CA GLN A 27 -17.00 17.71 28.93
C GLN A 27 -15.97 17.25 27.89
N TRP A 28 -16.51 16.69 26.81
CA TRP A 28 -15.73 16.36 25.62
C TRP A 28 -15.45 17.62 24.82
N THR A 29 -14.18 17.84 24.48
CA THR A 29 -13.79 18.96 23.63
C THR A 29 -13.90 18.59 22.14
N GLY A 30 -13.73 19.58 21.27
CA GLY A 30 -13.61 19.37 19.83
C GLY A 30 -12.23 18.86 19.38
N HIS A 31 -11.29 18.64 20.30
CA HIS A 31 -9.96 18.13 19.97
C HIS A 31 -10.03 16.63 19.74
N VAL A 32 -9.80 16.22 18.49
CA VAL A 32 -9.79 14.81 18.06
C VAL A 32 -8.44 14.48 17.45
N ARG A 33 -7.91 13.30 17.78
CA ARG A 33 -6.67 12.79 17.22
C ARG A 33 -6.85 11.35 16.72
N PRO A 34 -6.13 10.95 15.67
CA PRO A 34 -6.06 9.55 15.29
C PRO A 34 -5.40 8.76 16.42
N SER A 35 -5.98 7.60 16.78
CA SER A 35 -5.37 6.70 17.75
C SER A 35 -4.00 6.22 17.22
N PRO A 36 -2.99 6.02 18.10
CA PRO A 36 -1.71 5.42 17.71
C PRO A 36 -1.87 4.09 16.95
N ALA A 37 -2.92 3.32 17.28
CA ALA A 37 -3.25 2.08 16.60
C ALA A 37 -3.73 2.32 15.15
N ALA A 38 -4.52 3.36 14.93
CA ALA A 38 -5.00 3.75 13.60
C ALA A 38 -3.86 4.24 12.70
N ALA A 39 -2.92 5.01 13.25
CA ALA A 39 -1.73 5.46 12.53
C ALA A 39 -0.86 4.29 12.06
N ARG A 40 -0.62 3.29 12.93
CA ARG A 40 0.14 2.07 12.58
C ARG A 40 -0.51 1.26 11.46
N ARG A 41 -1.84 1.11 11.51
CA ARG A 41 -2.60 0.32 10.53
C ARG A 41 -2.56 0.94 9.13
N ARG A 42 -2.53 2.28 9.04
CA ARG A 42 -2.42 3.01 7.77
C ARG A 42 -1.06 2.81 7.11
N GLY A 43 0.03 2.85 7.89
CA GLY A 43 1.39 2.61 7.39
C GLY A 43 1.55 1.22 6.78
N LEU A 44 1.05 0.20 7.46
CA LEU A 44 1.15 -1.20 6.98
C LEU A 44 0.40 -1.40 5.66
N ARG A 45 -0.82 -0.88 5.52
CA ARG A 45 -1.62 -1.04 4.30
C ARG A 45 -0.99 -0.36 3.09
N ILE A 46 -0.43 0.84 3.28
CA ILE A 46 0.28 1.55 2.22
C ILE A 46 1.53 0.78 1.82
N GLY A 47 2.33 0.31 2.79
CA GLY A 47 3.52 -0.49 2.53
C GLY A 47 3.22 -1.75 1.71
N VAL A 48 2.23 -2.55 2.15
CA VAL A 48 1.81 -3.77 1.43
C VAL A 48 1.31 -3.45 0.02
N GLY A 49 0.49 -2.40 -0.13
CA GLY A 49 -0.01 -1.98 -1.43
C GLY A 49 1.11 -1.59 -2.40
N VAL A 50 2.11 -0.84 -1.92
CA VAL A 50 3.28 -0.43 -2.72
C VAL A 50 4.11 -1.64 -3.13
N THR A 51 4.40 -2.57 -2.21
CA THR A 51 5.16 -3.79 -2.54
C THR A 51 4.45 -4.65 -3.58
N VAL A 52 3.14 -4.90 -3.41
CA VAL A 52 2.35 -5.68 -4.38
C VAL A 52 2.30 -4.97 -5.74
N GLY A 53 2.08 -3.64 -5.76
CA GLY A 53 2.08 -2.86 -6.99
C GLY A 53 3.41 -2.93 -7.74
N ALA A 54 4.54 -2.81 -7.04
CA ALA A 54 5.87 -2.91 -7.65
C ALA A 54 6.13 -4.30 -8.25
N VAL A 55 5.73 -5.37 -7.59
CA VAL A 55 5.87 -6.76 -8.11
C VAL A 55 5.04 -6.95 -9.37
N VAL A 56 3.79 -6.46 -9.39
CA VAL A 56 2.93 -6.54 -10.57
C VAL A 56 3.52 -5.75 -11.75
N LEU A 57 4.02 -4.54 -11.50
CA LEU A 57 4.70 -3.75 -12.53
C LEU A 57 5.96 -4.46 -13.06
N ALA A 58 6.76 -5.07 -12.19
CA ALA A 58 7.93 -5.83 -12.57
C ALA A 58 7.57 -7.09 -13.38
N ALA A 59 6.48 -7.79 -13.05
CA ALA A 59 6.00 -8.94 -13.82
C ALA A 59 5.49 -8.53 -15.21
N ILE A 60 4.77 -7.41 -15.31
CA ILE A 60 4.29 -6.87 -16.59
C ILE A 60 5.47 -6.39 -17.44
N GLY A 61 6.37 -5.58 -16.88
CA GLY A 61 7.55 -5.06 -17.57
C GLY A 61 8.54 -6.16 -17.94
N GLY A 62 8.79 -7.12 -17.05
CA GLY A 62 9.61 -8.29 -17.31
C GLY A 62 9.02 -9.20 -18.39
N GLY A 63 7.69 -9.36 -18.43
CA GLY A 63 7.00 -10.07 -19.50
C GLY A 63 7.26 -9.44 -20.88
N VAL A 64 7.14 -8.12 -21.00
CA VAL A 64 7.43 -7.40 -22.26
C VAL A 64 8.92 -7.53 -22.64
N TYR A 65 9.82 -7.39 -21.67
CA TYR A 65 11.26 -7.48 -21.90
C TYR A 65 11.68 -8.87 -22.40
N LEU A 66 11.16 -9.93 -21.79
CA LEU A 66 11.46 -11.31 -22.21
C LEU A 66 10.84 -11.72 -23.55
N LEU A 67 9.77 -11.05 -24.00
CA LEU A 67 9.20 -11.31 -25.33
C LEU A 67 10.01 -10.64 -26.45
N GLY A 68 10.58 -9.45 -26.22
CA GLY A 68 11.39 -8.75 -27.22
C GLY A 68 12.70 -9.48 -27.58
N GLU A 69 13.29 -10.21 -26.63
CA GLU A 69 14.57 -10.88 -26.85
C GLU A 69 14.47 -12.12 -27.78
N ARG A 70 13.29 -12.75 -27.90
CA ARG A 70 13.12 -14.00 -28.66
C ARG A 70 13.03 -13.85 -30.17
N ASP A 71 12.86 -12.63 -30.68
CA ASP A 71 12.82 -12.38 -32.12
C ASP A 71 14.21 -12.18 -32.75
N GLY A 72 15.26 -12.05 -31.92
CA GLY A 72 16.64 -11.88 -32.38
C GLY A 72 17.36 -13.17 -32.80
N ASP A 73 17.05 -14.31 -32.19
CA ASP A 73 17.81 -15.55 -32.40
C ASP A 73 17.43 -16.32 -33.69
N ARG A 74 16.22 -16.11 -34.23
CA ARG A 74 15.78 -16.84 -35.44
C ARG A 74 16.31 -16.27 -36.76
N GLN A 75 16.87 -15.07 -36.78
CA GLN A 75 17.38 -14.48 -38.03
C GLN A 75 18.81 -14.91 -38.36
N GLY A 76 19.54 -15.53 -37.42
CA GLY A 76 20.93 -16.01 -37.63
C GLY A 76 21.07 -17.37 -38.32
N VAL A 77 19.99 -18.13 -38.49
CA VAL A 77 20.04 -19.52 -39.03
C VAL A 77 19.59 -19.62 -40.49
N ALA A 78 18.96 -18.58 -41.06
CA ALA A 78 18.45 -18.61 -42.44
C ALA A 78 19.50 -18.27 -43.53
N ALA A 79 20.74 -17.94 -43.17
CA ALA A 79 21.78 -17.51 -44.12
C ALA A 79 22.92 -18.53 -44.35
N ALA A 80 22.67 -19.82 -44.10
CA ALA A 80 23.59 -20.89 -44.50
C ALA A 80 22.93 -21.79 -45.54
N THR A 81 22.76 -21.29 -46.76
CA THR A 81 22.61 -22.16 -47.93
C THR A 81 23.98 -22.82 -48.19
N PRO A 82 24.12 -24.16 -48.08
CA PRO A 82 25.37 -24.83 -48.40
C PRO A 82 25.67 -24.70 -49.89
N SER A 83 26.86 -24.23 -50.23
CA SER A 83 27.37 -24.22 -51.60
C SER A 83 27.53 -25.66 -52.11
N ALA A 84 26.96 -25.94 -53.29
CA ALA A 84 27.19 -27.13 -54.09
C ALA A 84 27.51 -26.71 -55.52
#